data_AF-A0A914EBG0-F1
#
_entry.id   AF-A0A914EBG0-F1
#
_cell.length_a   1.000
_cell.length_b   1.000
_cell.length_c   1.000
_cell.angle_alpha   90.00
_cell.angle_beta   90.00
_cell.angle_gamma   90.00
#
_symmetry.space_group_name_H-M   'P 1'
#
loop_
_entity.id
_entity.type
_entity.pdbx_description
1 polymer ?
#
loop_
_entity_poly.entity_id
_entity_poly.type
_entity_poly.pdbx_seq_one_letter_code
_entity_poly.pdbx_strand_id
1 'polypeptide(L)'
;HLAEIRERLRAELTNELAVKDGETIRISVRFPSGAKFDKIFGVDDSLEKLFNSVLVHATCPDDFSLVSSYPRVHLQCAPDWYREFSSVEENFGDIKTFRQAGLENSLVVLVRDNDA
;
A
#
# COMPACT_ATOMS: atom_id res chain seq x y z
N HIS A 1 -10.85 9.69 13.77
CA HIS A 1 -9.41 9.76 13.40
C HIS A 1 -9.07 8.94 12.16
N LEU A 2 -8.94 7.60 12.21
CA LEU A 2 -8.55 6.82 11.01
C LEU A 2 -9.53 6.98 9.83
N ALA A 3 -10.83 6.96 10.09
CA ALA A 3 -11.86 7.16 9.07
C ALA A 3 -11.76 8.52 8.34
N GLU A 4 -11.37 9.58 9.05
CA GLU A 4 -11.18 10.92 8.46
C GLU A 4 -9.94 10.97 7.57
N ILE A 5 -8.86 10.29 7.99
CA ILE A 5 -7.63 10.15 7.19
C ILE A 5 -7.93 9.35 5.91
N ARG A 6 -8.69 8.25 6.01
CA ARG A 6 -9.14 7.45 4.86
C ARG A 6 -9.90 8.31 3.84
N GLU A 7 -10.81 9.16 4.31
CA GLU A 7 -11.60 10.01 3.41
C GLU A 7 -10.73 11.08 2.72
N ARG A 8 -9.81 11.70 3.47
CA ARG A 8 -8.88 12.69 2.91
C ARG A 8 -7.97 12.07 1.83
N LEU A 9 -7.38 10.91 2.12
CA LEU A 9 -6.55 10.18 1.17
C LEU A 9 -7.34 9.73 -0.07
N ARG A 10 -8.61 9.34 0.11
CA ARG A 10 -9.49 8.96 -1.00
C ARG A 10 -9.70 10.11 -1.97
N ALA A 11 -9.94 11.31 -1.45
CA ALA A 11 -10.11 12.52 -2.26
C ALA A 11 -8.83 12.87 -3.02
N GLU A 12 -7.66 12.80 -2.36
CA GLU A 12 -6.35 13.07 -2.97
C GLU A 12 -6.03 12.08 -4.10
N LEU A 13 -6.19 10.78 -3.85
CA LEU A 13 -5.91 9.72 -4.83
C LEU A 13 -6.83 9.76 -6.05
N THR A 14 -8.07 10.23 -5.88
CA THR A 14 -9.04 10.37 -6.99
C THR A 14 -8.61 11.49 -7.95
N ASN A 15 -7.90 12.50 -7.46
CA ASN A 15 -7.44 13.63 -8.25
C ASN A 15 -6.13 13.33 -9.02
N GLU A 16 -5.38 12.32 -8.60
CA GLU A 16 -4.18 11.80 -9.30
C GLU A 16 -4.55 10.96 -10.55
N LEU A 17 -5.23 11.57 -11.53
CA LEU A 17 -5.32 11.02 -12.90
C LEU A 17 -4.07 11.41 -13.70
N ALA A 18 -2.90 11.05 -13.19
CA ALA A 18 -1.64 11.36 -13.85
C ALA A 18 -1.36 10.33 -14.95
N VAL A 19 -1.29 10.80 -16.20
CA VAL A 19 -0.65 10.09 -17.31
C VAL A 19 0.75 9.70 -16.84
N LYS A 20 1.01 8.40 -16.72
CA LYS A 20 2.30 7.90 -16.27
C LYS A 20 3.24 7.83 -17.47
N ASP A 21 3.92 8.94 -17.73
CA ASP A 21 5.09 8.94 -18.60
C ASP A 21 6.26 8.27 -17.87
N GLY A 22 6.59 7.03 -18.25
CA GLY A 22 7.75 6.31 -17.71
C GLY A 22 7.55 4.81 -17.46
N GLU A 23 8.52 4.21 -16.77
CA GLU A 23 8.48 2.81 -16.37
C GLU A 23 7.44 2.58 -15.27
N THR A 24 6.58 1.58 -15.46
CA THR A 24 5.46 1.31 -14.56
C THR A 24 5.47 -0.13 -14.07
N ILE A 25 4.91 -0.33 -12.88
CA ILE A 25 4.74 -1.62 -12.24
C ILE A 25 3.26 -1.86 -11.95
N ARG A 26 2.78 -3.07 -12.27
CA ARG A 26 1.43 -3.50 -11.89
C ARG A 26 1.47 -4.20 -10.54
N ILE A 27 0.68 -3.71 -9.60
CA ILE A 27 0.55 -4.29 -8.27
C ILE A 27 -0.86 -4.87 -8.13
N SER A 28 -0.95 -6.16 -7.82
CA SER A 28 -2.20 -6.85 -7.49
C SER A 28 -2.31 -7.00 -5.98
N VAL A 29 -3.25 -6.31 -5.36
CA VAL A 29 -3.49 -6.40 -3.91
C VAL A 29 -4.60 -7.41 -3.64
N ARG A 30 -4.38 -8.32 -2.68
CA ARG A 30 -5.38 -9.29 -2.23
C ARG A 30 -5.68 -9.09 -0.74
N PHE A 31 -6.95 -8.98 -0.42
CA PHE A 31 -7.48 -8.81 0.93
C PHE A 31 -7.79 -10.16 1.58
N PRO A 32 -7.77 -10.24 2.92
CA PRO A 32 -8.15 -11.44 3.66
C PRO A 32 -9.61 -11.82 3.41
N SER A 33 -10.47 -10.85 3.09
CA SER A 33 -11.87 -11.08 2.68
C SER A 33 -12.02 -11.80 1.33
N GLY A 34 -10.93 -12.02 0.58
CA GLY A 34 -10.94 -12.55 -0.77
C GLY A 34 -11.12 -11.48 -1.86
N ALA A 35 -11.41 -10.23 -1.48
CA ALA A 35 -11.42 -9.10 -2.40
C ALA A 35 -10.01 -8.85 -2.97
N LYS A 36 -9.94 -8.27 -4.16
CA LYS A 36 -8.67 -7.87 -4.78
C LYS A 36 -8.86 -6.66 -5.66
N PHE A 37 -7.80 -5.88 -5.84
CA PHE A 37 -7.73 -4.89 -6.89
C PHE A 37 -6.35 -4.90 -7.53
N ASP A 38 -6.28 -4.38 -8.75
CA ASP A 38 -5.06 -4.19 -9.50
C ASP A 38 -4.86 -2.68 -9.70
N LYS A 39 -3.65 -2.19 -9.43
CA LYS A 39 -3.31 -0.77 -9.64
C LYS A 39 -1.91 -0.65 -10.24
N ILE A 40 -1.74 0.31 -11.14
CA ILE A 40 -0.47 0.59 -11.81
C ILE A 40 0.22 1.75 -11.10
N PHE A 41 1.47 1.53 -10.71
CA PHE A 41 2.35 2.50 -10.08
C PHE A 41 3.49 2.87 -11.03
N GLY A 42 4.02 4.08 -10.93
CA GLY A 42 5.33 4.38 -11.50
C GLY A 42 6.38 3.72 -10.62
N VAL A 43 7.47 3.21 -11.20
CA VAL A 43 8.52 2.57 -10.39
C VAL A 43 9.22 3.56 -9.44
N ASP A 44 9.16 4.86 -9.74
CA ASP A 44 9.67 5.93 -8.89
C ASP A 44 8.60 6.51 -7.94
N ASP A 45 7.36 5.97 -7.96
CA ASP A 45 6.37 6.27 -6.92
C ASP A 45 6.83 5.70 -5.57
N SER A 46 6.53 6.40 -4.47
CA SER A 46 6.76 5.89 -3.11
C SER A 46 5.85 4.70 -2.81
N LEU A 47 6.35 3.75 -2.02
CA LEU A 47 5.53 2.65 -1.51
C LEU A 47 4.38 3.14 -0.62
N GLU A 48 4.47 4.35 -0.08
CA GLU A 48 3.37 5.00 0.65
C GLU A 48 2.12 5.13 -0.23
N LYS A 49 2.27 5.42 -1.54
CA LYS A 49 1.12 5.47 -2.46
C LYS A 49 0.39 4.14 -2.56
N LEU A 50 1.12 3.02 -2.47
CA LEU A 50 0.53 1.69 -2.38
C LEU A 50 -0.25 1.55 -1.09
N PHE A 51 0.37 1.87 0.05
CA PHE A 51 -0.26 1.80 1.36
C PHE A 51 -1.56 2.60 1.41
N ASN A 52 -1.52 3.87 0.98
CA ASN A 52 -2.69 4.74 0.91
C ASN A 52 -3.78 4.17 0.00
N SER A 53 -3.40 3.58 -1.14
CA SER A 53 -4.36 2.92 -2.05
C SER A 53 -5.04 1.71 -1.42
N VAL A 54 -4.33 0.95 -0.57
CA VAL A 54 -4.92 -0.17 0.18
C VAL A 54 -5.83 0.35 1.28
N LEU A 55 -5.36 1.32 2.07
CA LEU A 55 -6.08 1.87 3.22
C LEU A 55 -7.45 2.46 2.85
N VAL A 56 -7.55 3.15 1.71
CA VAL A 56 -8.85 3.71 1.25
C VAL A 56 -9.80 2.65 0.69
N HIS A 57 -9.33 1.43 0.47
CA HIS A 57 -10.18 0.34 0.00
C HIS A 57 -11.23 -0.04 1.05
N ALA A 58 -12.47 -0.27 0.62
CA ALA A 58 -13.59 -0.49 1.54
C ALA A 58 -13.46 -1.77 2.38
N THR A 59 -12.70 -2.75 1.89
CA THR A 59 -12.47 -4.04 2.57
C THR A 59 -11.13 -4.10 3.31
N CYS A 60 -10.44 -2.97 3.45
CA CYS A 60 -9.21 -2.90 4.21
C CYS A 60 -9.52 -2.98 5.72
N PRO A 61 -8.84 -3.84 6.49
CA PRO A 61 -8.90 -3.82 7.95
C PRO A 61 -8.37 -2.48 8.49
N ASP A 62 -8.70 -2.17 9.75
CA ASP A 62 -8.18 -0.98 10.42
C ASP A 62 -6.71 -1.19 10.86
N ASP A 63 -6.38 -2.38 11.35
CA ASP A 63 -5.00 -2.83 11.63
C ASP A 63 -4.54 -3.86 10.59
N PHE A 64 -3.64 -3.46 9.70
CA PHE A 64 -3.18 -4.33 8.64
C PHE A 64 -1.69 -4.14 8.32
N SER A 65 -1.10 -5.20 7.77
CA SER A 65 0.26 -5.16 7.22
C SER A 65 0.30 -5.66 5.79
N LEU A 66 1.22 -5.10 4.99
CA LEU A 66 1.39 -5.46 3.59
C LEU A 66 2.59 -6.40 3.39
N VAL A 67 2.33 -7.52 2.73
CA VAL A 67 3.35 -8.55 2.49
C VAL A 67 3.38 -8.89 1.01
N SER A 68 4.56 -8.91 0.39
CA SER A 68 4.72 -9.42 -0.97
C SER A 68 4.54 -10.93 -1.02
N SER A 69 4.00 -11.44 -2.11
CA SER A 69 3.82 -12.89 -2.31
C SER A 69 5.14 -13.61 -2.68
N TYR A 70 5.95 -13.01 -3.55
CA TYR A 70 7.22 -13.59 -4.02
C TYR A 70 8.23 -12.50 -4.43
N PRO A 71 9.44 -12.46 -3.83
CA PRO A 71 9.80 -13.15 -2.58
C PRO A 71 8.87 -12.71 -1.45
N ARG A 72 8.59 -13.58 -0.47
CA ARG A 72 7.68 -13.23 0.62
C ARG A 72 8.39 -12.32 1.63
N VAL A 73 8.08 -11.03 1.60
CA VAL A 73 8.73 -9.99 2.40
C VAL A 73 7.69 -8.99 2.91
N HIS A 74 7.88 -8.47 4.11
CA HIS A 74 7.07 -7.37 4.63
C HIS A 74 7.45 -6.07 3.92
N LEU A 75 6.46 -5.38 3.35
CA LEU A 75 6.67 -4.13 2.65
C LEU A 75 6.73 -2.99 3.66
N GLN A 76 7.89 -2.32 3.75
CA GLN A 76 8.06 -1.09 4.52
C GLN A 76 7.40 0.08 3.78
N CYS A 77 6.10 0.21 3.97
CA CYS A 77 5.27 1.16 3.22
C CYS A 77 4.26 1.92 4.08
N ALA A 78 4.12 1.54 5.35
CA ALA A 78 3.28 2.25 6.31
C ALA A 78 3.94 3.59 6.69
N PRO A 79 3.22 4.71 6.56
CA PRO A 79 3.70 6.02 6.98
C PRO A 79 3.72 6.19 8.50
N ASP A 80 4.55 7.11 9.00
CA ASP A 80 4.76 7.30 10.45
C ASP A 80 3.47 7.59 11.22
N TRP A 81 2.54 8.33 10.63
CA TRP A 81 1.25 8.65 11.25
C TRP A 81 0.36 7.41 11.43
N TYR A 82 0.59 6.33 10.67
CA TYR A 82 -0.16 5.09 10.83
C TYR A 82 0.26 4.31 12.08
N ARG A 83 1.42 4.62 12.68
CA ARG A 83 1.92 3.97 13.90
C ARG A 83 0.92 3.98 15.05
N GLU A 84 0.09 5.02 15.15
CA GLU A 84 -0.92 5.13 16.20
C GLU A 84 -2.11 4.16 16.03
N PHE A 85 -2.24 3.56 14.85
CA PHE A 85 -3.35 2.66 14.49
C PHE A 85 -2.91 1.20 14.23
N SER A 86 -1.61 0.93 14.20
CA SER A 86 -1.04 -0.41 13.99
C SER A 86 -0.68 -1.05 15.34
N SER A 87 -1.10 -2.29 15.59
CA SER A 87 -0.65 -3.06 16.76
C SER A 87 0.73 -3.69 16.57
N VAL A 88 1.23 -3.69 15.33
CA VAL A 88 2.49 -4.32 14.97
C VAL A 88 3.60 -3.27 14.95
N GLU A 89 4.75 -3.60 15.52
CA GLU A 89 5.97 -2.81 15.34
C GLU A 89 6.45 -2.93 13.89
N GLU A 90 5.86 -2.12 13.00
CA GLU A 90 6.38 -1.93 11.66
C GLU A 90 7.66 -1.10 11.73
N ASN A 91 8.60 -1.35 10.81
CA ASN A 91 9.73 -0.44 10.62
C ASN A 91 9.22 0.82 9.93
N PHE A 92 8.70 1.76 10.70
CA PHE A 92 8.44 3.12 10.26
C PHE A 92 9.80 3.80 10.08
N GLY A 93 10.16 4.06 8.83
CA GLY A 93 11.44 4.64 8.42
C GLY A 93 11.32 5.19 7.00
N ASP A 94 12.44 5.49 6.35
CA ASP A 94 12.45 6.03 4.99
C ASP A 94 11.68 5.13 4.01
N ILE A 95 10.47 5.55 3.64
CA ILE A 95 9.63 4.82 2.69
C ILE A 95 10.27 4.91 1.32
N LYS A 96 10.69 3.76 0.82
CA LYS A 96 11.36 3.63 -0.47
C LYS A 96 10.39 3.79 -1.63
N THR A 97 10.92 4.09 -2.80
CA THR A 97 10.20 3.88 -4.07
C THR A 97 10.15 2.39 -4.44
N PHE A 98 9.28 2.01 -5.37
CA PHE A 98 9.26 0.63 -5.88
C PHE A 98 10.63 0.22 -6.45
N ARG A 99 11.29 1.10 -7.20
CA ARG A 99 12.64 0.91 -7.74
C ARG A 99 13.66 0.66 -6.63
N GLN A 100 13.68 1.51 -5.60
CA GLN A 100 14.61 1.37 -4.46
C GLN A 100 14.36 0.11 -3.63
N ALA A 101 13.14 -0.41 -3.64
CA ALA A 101 12.78 -1.69 -3.04
C ALA A 101 13.10 -2.90 -3.93
N GLY A 102 13.62 -2.70 -5.15
CA GLY A 102 13.87 -3.75 -6.13
C GLY A 102 12.58 -4.36 -6.71
N LEU A 103 11.48 -3.62 -6.64
CA LEU A 103 10.17 -4.01 -7.15
C LEU A 103 9.98 -3.40 -8.53
N GLU A 104 10.54 -4.04 -9.54
CA GLU A 104 10.52 -3.55 -10.93
C GLU A 104 9.56 -4.34 -11.82
N ASN A 105 9.07 -5.49 -11.33
CA ASN A 105 8.17 -6.39 -12.05
C ASN A 105 6.80 -6.46 -11.36
N SER A 106 5.80 -6.98 -12.08
CA SER A 106 4.46 -7.15 -11.53
C SER A 106 4.49 -7.92 -10.19
N LEU A 107 3.90 -7.33 -9.15
CA LEU A 107 3.96 -7.83 -7.78
C LEU A 107 2.56 -8.13 -7.26
N VAL A 108 2.39 -9.30 -6.63
CA VAL A 108 1.19 -9.57 -5.84
C VAL A 108 1.48 -9.26 -4.38
N VAL A 109 0.66 -8.40 -3.80
CA VAL A 109 0.69 -7.97 -2.40
C VAL A 109 -0.51 -8.54 -1.67
N LEU A 110 -0.26 -9.04 -0.47
CA LEU A 110 -1.24 -9.63 0.42
C LEU A 110 -1.45 -8.68 1.59
N VAL A 111 -2.69 -8.30 1.83
CA VAL A 111 -3.10 -7.59 3.04
C VAL A 111 -3.26 -8.64 4.13
N ARG A 112 -2.56 -8.46 5.24
CA ARG A 112 -2.77 -9.23 6.46
C ARG A 112 -3.56 -8.38 7.43
N ASP A 113 -4.63 -8.95 7.96
CA ASP A 113 -5.34 -8.42 9.11
C ASP A 113 -4.56 -8.85 10.36
N ASN A 114 -4.13 -7.89 11.17
CA ASN A 114 -3.31 -8.15 12.35
C ASN A 114 -4.16 -8.49 13.58
N ASP A 115 -5.47 -8.20 13.55
CA ASP A 115 -6.43 -8.51 14.61
C ASP A 115 -7.08 -9.91 14.44
N ALA A 116 -6.80 -10.61 13.33
CA ALA A 116 -7.46 -11.85 12.92
C ALA A 116 -6.85 -13.16 13.46
#